data_AF-A0D1W9-F1
#
_entry.id   AF-A0D1W9-F1
#
_cell.length_a   1.000
_cell.length_b   1.000
_cell.length_c   1.000
_cell.angle_alpha   90.00
_cell.angle_beta   90.00
_cell.angle_gamma   90.00
#
_symmetry.space_group_name_H-M   'P 1'
#
loop_
_entity.id
_entity.type
_entity.pdbx_description
1 polymer ?
#
loop_
_entity_poly.entity_id
_entity_poly.type
_entity_poly.pdbx_seq_one_letter_code
_entity_poly.pdbx_strand_id
1 'polypeptide(L)'
;MQYQVYSPAFEEVVKILKEQGPFFGVMGFSQGSSIAVRLASKIAAGEVDLGYDLQCFIFVSAQVNPFANTDSKSYLCRVPSLHLIGMNDFLVDRSLGLVVQFLNPYVIYHNQGHKVPTLTYEQVKELQKFFQNPAQDWTKTVYVPQLAKL
;
A
#
# COMPACT_ATOMS: atom_id res chain seq x y z
N MET A 1 -7.61 2.73 -22.56
CA MET A 1 -8.92 2.51 -21.92
C MET A 1 -8.82 2.51 -20.39
N GLN A 2 -7.97 1.70 -19.73
CA GLN A 2 -7.89 1.66 -18.26
C GLN A 2 -7.41 2.98 -17.59
N TYR A 3 -6.46 3.70 -18.18
CA TYR A 3 -5.97 4.99 -17.64
C TYR A 3 -7.07 6.06 -17.53
N GLN A 4 -8.07 6.04 -18.42
CA GLN A 4 -9.18 7.01 -18.40
C GLN A 4 -10.17 6.74 -17.26
N VAL A 5 -10.28 5.50 -16.76
CA VAL A 5 -11.21 5.13 -15.68
C VAL A 5 -10.62 5.45 -14.29
N TYR A 6 -9.30 5.32 -14.12
CA TYR A 6 -8.66 5.54 -12.81
C TYR A 6 -8.48 7.01 -12.45
N SER A 7 -8.49 7.94 -13.41
CA SER A 7 -8.25 9.35 -13.12
C SER A 7 -9.43 10.02 -12.37
N PRO A 8 -10.70 9.86 -12.79
CA PRO A 8 -11.83 10.38 -12.01
C PRO A 8 -11.91 9.81 -10.59
N ALA A 9 -11.66 8.51 -10.43
CA ALA A 9 -11.67 7.87 -9.11
C ALA A 9 -10.53 8.38 -8.21
N PHE A 10 -9.34 8.60 -8.78
CA PHE A 10 -8.21 9.17 -8.04
C PHE A 10 -8.49 10.61 -7.60
N GLU A 11 -9.02 11.44 -8.50
CA GLU A 11 -9.38 12.84 -8.22
C GLU A 11 -10.43 12.93 -7.11
N GLU A 12 -11.46 12.10 -7.17
CA GLU A 12 -12.50 12.07 -6.14
C GLU A 12 -11.96 11.62 -4.77
N VAL A 13 -11.07 10.61 -4.73
CA VAL A 13 -10.41 10.20 -3.49
C VAL A 13 -9.58 11.35 -2.90
N VAL A 14 -8.79 12.04 -3.72
CA VAL A 14 -7.99 13.21 -3.26
C VAL A 14 -8.91 14.31 -2.71
N LYS A 15 -10.01 14.59 -3.40
CA LYS A 15 -11.01 15.58 -2.96
C LYS A 15 -11.59 15.20 -1.59
N ILE A 16 -12.07 13.97 -1.41
CA ILE A 16 -12.62 13.50 -0.14
C ILE A 16 -11.59 13.60 0.99
N LEU A 17 -10.35 13.19 0.74
CA LEU A 17 -9.28 13.27 1.75
C LEU A 17 -9.00 14.70 2.19
N LYS A 18 -9.09 15.67 1.28
CA LYS A 18 -8.91 17.10 1.59
C LYS A 18 -10.12 17.70 2.31
N GLU A 19 -11.33 17.39 1.86
CA GLU A 19 -12.56 18.01 2.36
C GLU A 19 -13.06 17.41 3.67
N GLN A 20 -12.81 16.12 3.89
CA GLN A 20 -13.35 15.35 5.03
C GLN A 20 -12.26 14.85 5.98
N GLY A 21 -11.00 15.20 5.72
CA GLY A 21 -9.89 14.90 6.61
C GLY A 21 -9.95 15.68 7.95
N PRO A 22 -9.04 15.39 8.89
CA PRO A 22 -7.88 14.50 8.72
C PRO A 22 -8.25 13.02 8.84
N PHE A 23 -7.84 12.21 7.86
CA PHE A 23 -7.87 10.76 7.96
C PHE A 23 -6.56 10.24 8.55
N PHE A 24 -6.62 9.20 9.38
CA PHE A 24 -5.42 8.58 9.93
C PHE A 24 -4.57 7.90 8.85
N GLY A 25 -5.19 7.25 7.88
CA GLY A 25 -4.51 6.49 6.84
C GLY A 25 -5.45 6.08 5.72
N VAL A 26 -4.89 5.46 4.69
CA VAL A 26 -5.64 5.01 3.50
C VAL A 26 -5.47 3.51 3.33
N MET A 27 -6.59 2.81 3.18
CA MET A 27 -6.63 1.39 2.88
C MET A 27 -7.20 1.16 1.47
N GLY A 28 -6.57 0.29 0.71
CA GLY A 28 -7.05 -0.17 -0.59
C GLY A 28 -7.13 -1.69 -0.68
N PHE A 29 -8.08 -2.18 -1.49
CA PHE A 29 -8.16 -3.58 -1.91
C PHE A 29 -8.18 -3.67 -3.44
N SER A 30 -7.39 -4.58 -4.02
CA SER A 30 -7.35 -4.82 -5.47
C SER A 30 -7.11 -3.51 -6.25
N GLN A 31 -8.07 -3.07 -7.06
CA GLN A 31 -7.99 -1.78 -7.77
C GLN A 31 -7.96 -0.56 -6.85
N GLY A 32 -8.60 -0.63 -5.67
CA GLY A 32 -8.48 0.41 -4.65
C GLY A 32 -7.06 0.52 -4.11
N SER A 33 -6.32 -0.58 -4.03
CA SER A 33 -4.89 -0.56 -3.70
C SER A 33 -4.10 0.18 -4.78
N SER A 34 -4.42 0.00 -6.07
CA SER A 34 -3.77 0.75 -7.14
C SER A 34 -3.98 2.26 -7.02
N ILE A 35 -5.16 2.70 -6.59
CA ILE A 35 -5.44 4.12 -6.31
C ILE A 35 -4.64 4.60 -5.09
N ALA A 36 -4.63 3.81 -4.00
CA ALA A 36 -3.86 4.14 -2.80
C ALA A 36 -2.35 4.21 -3.07
N VAL A 37 -1.80 3.31 -3.90
CA VAL A 37 -0.40 3.35 -4.35
C VAL A 37 -0.14 4.61 -5.19
N ARG A 38 -1.07 4.97 -6.10
CA ARG A 38 -0.99 6.22 -6.88
C ARG A 38 -1.01 7.47 -5.97
N LEU A 39 -1.76 7.41 -4.87
CA LEU A 39 -1.80 8.48 -3.88
C LEU A 39 -0.49 8.57 -3.09
N ALA A 40 -0.03 7.46 -2.52
CA ALA A 40 1.25 7.39 -1.79
C ALA A 40 2.40 7.94 -2.63
N SER A 41 2.36 7.63 -3.92
CA SER A 41 3.34 8.12 -4.86
C SER A 41 3.29 9.62 -5.14
N LYS A 42 2.12 10.15 -5.43
CA LYS A 42 1.95 11.58 -5.68
C LYS A 42 2.23 12.43 -4.44
N ILE A 43 1.93 11.91 -3.24
CA ILE A 43 2.34 12.53 -1.97
C ILE A 43 3.88 12.54 -1.86
N ALA A 44 4.54 11.41 -2.11
CA ALA A 44 6.01 11.33 -2.06
C ALA A 44 6.70 12.22 -3.09
N ALA A 45 6.06 12.49 -4.23
CA ALA A 45 6.55 13.41 -5.25
C ALA A 45 6.23 14.89 -4.97
N GLY A 46 5.45 15.20 -3.92
CA GLY A 46 4.98 16.56 -3.64
C GLY A 46 3.90 17.07 -4.60
N GLU A 47 3.30 16.19 -5.41
CA GLU A 47 2.25 16.54 -6.37
C GLU A 47 0.86 16.61 -5.73
N VAL A 48 0.67 15.97 -4.58
CA VAL A 48 -0.54 16.03 -3.77
C VAL A 48 -0.18 16.40 -2.35
N ASP A 49 -0.67 17.56 -1.93
CA ASP A 49 -0.68 18.01 -0.54
C ASP A 49 -2.12 17.92 0.00
N LEU A 50 -2.32 17.18 1.09
CA LEU A 50 -3.62 16.98 1.75
C LEU A 50 -3.90 18.04 2.83
N GLY A 51 -2.90 18.86 3.22
CA GLY A 51 -2.98 19.78 4.35
C GLY A 51 -2.78 19.11 5.72
N TYR A 52 -2.50 17.80 5.75
CA TYR A 52 -2.15 17.02 6.94
C TYR A 52 -1.39 15.75 6.53
N ASP A 53 -0.67 15.16 7.48
CA ASP A 53 0.10 13.94 7.27
C ASP A 53 -0.76 12.68 7.46
N LEU A 54 -0.65 11.73 6.52
CA LEU A 54 -1.15 10.38 6.71
C LEU A 54 -0.16 9.58 7.56
N GLN A 55 -0.70 8.80 8.50
CA GLN A 55 0.09 7.96 9.39
C GLN A 55 0.40 6.60 8.77
N CYS A 56 -0.41 6.12 7.83
CA CYS A 56 -0.14 4.85 7.14
C CYS A 56 -0.89 4.65 5.81
N PHE A 57 -0.34 3.75 5.00
CA PHE A 57 -1.06 3.06 3.92
C PHE A 57 -1.26 1.57 4.24
N ILE A 58 -2.40 1.02 3.86
CA ILE A 58 -2.70 -0.42 3.95
C ILE A 58 -3.11 -0.92 2.58
N PHE A 59 -2.36 -1.89 2.05
CA PHE A 59 -2.58 -2.46 0.74
C PHE A 59 -2.99 -3.91 0.86
N VAL A 60 -4.12 -4.27 0.26
CA VAL A 60 -4.64 -5.64 0.25
C VAL A 60 -4.74 -6.14 -1.17
N SER A 61 -4.16 -7.29 -1.48
CA SER A 61 -4.15 -7.88 -2.83
C SER A 61 -3.77 -6.83 -3.89
N ALA A 62 -2.67 -6.14 -3.67
CA ALA A 62 -2.29 -4.98 -4.45
C ALA A 62 -1.51 -5.36 -5.70
N GLN A 63 -1.60 -4.51 -6.70
CA GLN A 63 -0.75 -4.58 -7.88
C GLN A 63 -0.19 -3.20 -8.17
N VAL A 64 1.05 -3.18 -8.66
CA VAL A 64 1.64 -1.96 -9.21
C VAL A 64 0.76 -1.49 -10.37
N ASN A 65 0.48 -0.19 -10.42
CA ASN A 65 -0.21 0.40 -11.57
C ASN A 65 0.74 0.32 -12.78
N PRO A 66 0.43 -0.43 -13.86
CA PRO A 66 1.28 -0.51 -15.05
C PRO A 66 1.39 0.83 -15.80
N PHE A 67 0.63 1.85 -15.41
CA PHE A 67 0.69 3.20 -15.96
C PHE A 67 1.46 4.21 -15.08
N ALA A 68 2.12 3.76 -14.01
CA ALA A 68 3.15 4.57 -13.38
C ALA A 68 4.31 4.67 -14.40
N ASN A 69 4.50 5.86 -14.99
CA ASN A 69 5.61 6.13 -15.90
C ASN A 69 6.91 5.57 -15.30
N THR A 70 7.52 4.65 -16.04
CA THR A 70 8.74 3.90 -15.72
C THR A 70 9.98 4.78 -15.51
N ASP A 71 9.86 6.09 -15.72
CA ASP A 71 10.97 7.04 -15.70
C ASP A 71 11.15 7.76 -14.36
N SER A 72 10.26 7.59 -13.40
CA SER A 72 10.41 8.24 -12.10
C SER A 72 11.04 7.30 -11.09
N LYS A 73 11.93 7.84 -10.26
CA LYS A 73 12.58 7.27 -9.08
C LYS A 73 11.51 6.89 -8.02
N SER A 74 10.63 5.96 -8.38
CA SER A 74 9.25 5.89 -7.93
C SER A 74 9.12 5.28 -6.54
N TYR A 75 9.05 6.22 -5.58
CA TYR A 75 8.31 6.16 -4.30
C TYR A 75 8.99 5.56 -3.09
N LEU A 76 10.02 6.25 -2.60
CA LEU A 76 10.35 6.22 -1.18
C LEU A 76 9.35 7.07 -0.37
N CYS A 77 8.07 6.70 -0.41
CA CYS A 77 7.06 7.31 0.46
C CYS A 77 7.49 7.06 1.91
N ARG A 78 7.68 8.13 2.68
CA ARG A 78 7.99 8.08 4.12
C ARG A 78 6.75 7.86 4.98
N VAL A 79 5.62 7.46 4.39
CA VAL A 79 4.45 7.06 5.15
C VAL A 79 4.53 5.55 5.34
N PRO A 80 4.47 5.04 6.59
CA PRO A 80 4.48 3.60 6.86
C PRO A 80 3.46 2.83 6.02
N SER A 81 3.83 1.65 5.53
CA SER A 81 2.94 0.81 4.72
C SER A 81 2.80 -0.59 5.27
N LEU A 82 1.57 -1.09 5.34
CA LEU A 82 1.22 -2.48 5.61
C LEU A 82 0.72 -3.16 4.34
N HIS A 83 1.23 -4.34 4.03
CA HIS A 83 0.82 -5.16 2.89
C HIS A 83 0.21 -6.46 3.39
N LEU A 84 -1.07 -6.69 3.08
CA LEU A 84 -1.75 -7.96 3.30
C LEU A 84 -1.71 -8.77 2.01
N ILE A 85 -0.96 -9.88 2.02
CA ILE A 85 -0.66 -10.67 0.82
C ILE A 85 -1.24 -12.07 0.92
N GLY A 86 -2.11 -12.41 -0.02
CA GLY A 86 -2.66 -13.75 -0.18
C GLY A 86 -1.71 -14.67 -0.94
N MET A 87 -1.22 -15.73 -0.30
CA MET A 87 -0.35 -16.73 -0.93
C MET A 87 -1.07 -17.55 -2.01
N ASN A 88 -2.40 -17.58 -1.96
CA ASN A 88 -3.26 -18.23 -2.97
C ASN A 88 -3.91 -17.20 -3.91
N ASP A 89 -3.44 -15.95 -3.91
CA ASP A 89 -3.91 -14.89 -4.80
C ASP A 89 -3.14 -14.93 -6.13
N PHE A 90 -3.87 -14.79 -7.26
CA PHE A 90 -3.27 -14.66 -8.59
C PHE A 90 -2.48 -13.35 -8.77
N LEU A 91 -2.53 -12.43 -7.80
CA LEU A 91 -1.73 -11.23 -7.73
C LEU A 91 -0.49 -11.35 -6.82
N VAL A 92 -0.21 -12.50 -6.19
CA VAL A 92 0.86 -12.64 -5.18
C VAL A 92 2.21 -12.07 -5.64
N ASP A 93 2.67 -12.39 -6.84
CA ASP A 93 3.95 -11.89 -7.38
C ASP A 93 3.95 -10.37 -7.57
N ARG A 94 2.81 -9.81 -8.01
CA ARG A 94 2.64 -8.36 -8.18
C ARG A 94 2.58 -7.64 -6.84
N SER A 95 1.95 -8.25 -5.83
CA SER A 95 1.93 -7.74 -4.46
C SER A 95 3.34 -7.73 -3.87
N LEU A 96 4.12 -8.81 -4.04
CA LEU A 96 5.51 -8.87 -3.59
C LEU A 96 6.40 -7.85 -4.30
N GLY A 97 6.24 -7.68 -5.61
CA GLY A 97 6.94 -6.65 -6.39
C GLY A 97 6.59 -5.21 -5.98
N LEU A 98 5.41 -4.99 -5.39
CA LEU A 98 5.04 -3.71 -4.81
C LEU A 98 5.72 -3.48 -3.46
N VAL A 99 5.79 -4.49 -2.59
CA VAL A 99 6.40 -4.38 -1.24
C VAL A 99 7.79 -3.76 -1.31
N VAL A 100 8.62 -4.23 -2.26
CA VAL A 100 10.02 -3.79 -2.41
C VAL A 100 10.16 -2.32 -2.86
N GLN A 101 9.07 -1.67 -3.25
CA GLN A 101 9.05 -0.25 -3.61
C GLN A 101 8.86 0.67 -2.40
N PHE A 102 8.43 0.13 -1.25
CA PHE A 102 8.16 0.92 -0.04
C PHE A 102 9.32 0.87 0.96
N LEU A 103 9.46 1.94 1.75
CA LEU A 103 10.39 1.97 2.88
C LEU A 103 9.80 1.25 4.08
N ASN A 104 10.59 0.36 4.71
CA ASN A 104 10.24 -0.40 5.91
C ASN A 104 8.80 -0.98 5.86
N PRO A 105 8.44 -1.73 4.80
CA PRO A 105 7.10 -2.26 4.67
C PRO A 105 6.85 -3.33 5.73
N TYR A 106 5.69 -3.25 6.38
CA TYR A 106 5.18 -4.34 7.19
C TYR A 106 4.40 -5.28 6.28
N VAL A 107 4.63 -6.59 6.38
CA VAL A 107 3.92 -7.58 5.55
C VAL A 107 3.28 -8.63 6.45
N ILE A 108 2.00 -8.90 6.19
CA ILE A 108 1.27 -10.01 6.80
C ILE A 108 0.78 -10.90 5.67
N TYR A 109 1.27 -12.13 5.66
CA TYR A 109 0.86 -13.15 4.69
C TYR A 109 -0.37 -13.90 5.18
N HIS A 110 -1.27 -14.28 4.27
CA HIS A 110 -2.40 -15.16 4.55
C HIS A 110 -2.59 -16.22 3.47
N ASN A 111 -3.15 -17.38 3.81
CA ASN A 111 -3.39 -18.49 2.88
C ASN A 111 -4.73 -18.37 2.13
N GLN A 112 -5.29 -17.16 2.05
CA GLN A 112 -6.55 -16.90 1.34
C GLN A 112 -6.26 -16.31 -0.04
N GLY A 113 -7.20 -16.45 -0.99
CA GLY A 113 -7.08 -15.89 -2.34
C GLY A 113 -7.37 -14.38 -2.40
N HIS A 114 -7.85 -13.93 -3.56
CA HIS A 114 -8.08 -12.51 -3.87
C HIS A 114 -9.27 -11.89 -3.13
N LYS A 115 -9.08 -11.50 -1.87
CA LYS A 115 -10.10 -10.87 -1.03
C LYS A 115 -9.47 -10.09 0.12
N VAL A 116 -10.29 -9.31 0.82
CA VAL A 116 -9.93 -8.83 2.16
C VAL A 116 -9.87 -10.04 3.12
N PRO A 117 -8.72 -10.33 3.75
CA PRO A 117 -8.55 -11.55 4.52
C PRO A 117 -9.29 -11.48 5.85
N THR A 118 -9.85 -12.62 6.28
CA THR A 118 -10.12 -12.84 7.69
C THR A 118 -8.80 -13.16 8.38
N LEU A 119 -8.38 -12.33 9.33
CA LEU A 119 -7.10 -12.51 10.02
C LEU A 119 -7.22 -13.53 11.15
N THR A 120 -6.20 -14.36 11.32
CA THR A 120 -6.04 -15.21 12.50
C THR A 120 -5.70 -14.36 13.73
N TYR A 121 -5.82 -14.94 14.92
CA TYR A 121 -5.44 -14.26 16.16
C TYR A 121 -3.98 -13.76 16.13
N GLU A 122 -3.05 -14.55 15.59
CA GLU A 122 -1.65 -14.14 15.47
C GLU A 122 -1.46 -13.00 14.45
N GLN A 123 -2.15 -13.05 13.30
CA GLN A 123 -2.12 -11.96 12.32
C GLN A 123 -2.76 -10.67 12.86
N VAL A 124 -3.78 -10.77 13.72
CA VAL A 124 -4.34 -9.60 14.42
C VAL A 124 -3.31 -8.99 15.37
N LYS A 125 -2.51 -9.79 16.07
CA LYS A 125 -1.40 -9.26 16.89
C LYS A 125 -0.35 -8.56 16.02
N GLU A 126 -0.03 -9.09 14.84
CA GLU A 126 0.88 -8.43 13.90
C GLU A 126 0.32 -7.08 13.42
N LEU A 127 -0.97 -7.05 13.09
CA LEU A 127 -1.67 -5.81 12.74
C LEU A 127 -1.61 -4.79 13.90
N GLN A 128 -1.82 -5.24 15.15
CA GLN A 128 -1.70 -4.38 16.32
C GLN A 128 -0.28 -3.81 16.49
N LYS A 129 0.76 -4.63 16.27
CA LYS A 129 2.16 -4.17 16.32
C LYS A 129 2.44 -3.07 15.30
N PHE A 130 1.89 -3.20 14.09
CA PHE A 130 2.01 -2.16 13.05
C PHE A 130 1.48 -0.80 13.54
N PHE A 131 0.30 -0.77 14.15
CA PHE A 131 -0.29 0.47 14.65
C PHE A 131 0.35 1.01 15.94
N GLN A 132 0.91 0.13 16.78
CA GLN A 132 1.55 0.52 18.04
C GLN A 132 2.95 1.12 17.86
N ASN A 133 3.62 0.81 16.75
CA ASN A 133 4.99 1.25 16.50
C ASN A 133 5.17 1.76 15.06
N PRO A 134 4.51 2.88 14.67
CA PRO A 134 4.59 3.39 13.30
C PRO A 134 5.97 3.98 12.96
N ALA A 135 6.81 4.26 13.95
CA ALA A 135 8.12 4.87 13.78
C ALA A 135 9.22 3.80 13.87
N GLN A 136 9.64 3.26 12.73
CA GLN A 136 10.95 2.62 12.64
C GLN A 136 11.93 3.53 11.90
N ASP A 137 13.13 3.58 12.45
CA ASP A 137 14.33 4.20 11.89
C ASP A 137 14.38 4.03 10.35
N TRP A 138 14.58 5.14 9.63
CA TRP A 138 14.52 5.20 8.16
C TRP A 138 15.74 4.57 7.48
N THR A 139 16.42 3.64 8.13
CA THR A 139 17.40 2.77 7.47
C THR A 139 16.62 1.80 6.59
N LYS A 140 16.76 1.89 5.26
CA LYS A 140 16.15 0.96 4.29
C LYS A 140 16.39 -0.49 4.75
N THR A 141 15.40 -1.11 5.37
CA THR A 141 15.40 -2.57 5.50
C THR A 141 15.06 -3.13 4.13
N VAL A 142 15.96 -3.94 3.57
CA VAL A 142 15.67 -4.66 2.34
C VAL A 142 14.66 -5.74 2.69
N TYR A 143 13.42 -5.59 2.20
CA TYR A 143 12.45 -6.66 2.28
C TYR A 143 12.93 -7.82 1.40
N VAL A 144 13.24 -8.95 2.02
CA VAL A 144 13.52 -10.21 1.32
C VAL A 144 12.24 -11.03 1.38
N PRO A 145 11.53 -11.22 0.26
CA PRO A 145 10.34 -12.07 0.24
C PRO A 145 10.70 -13.46 0.79
N GLN A 146 9.88 -13.97 1.71
CA GLN A 146 9.93 -15.38 2.05
C GLN A 146 9.37 -16.15 0.86
N LEU A 147 10.24 -16.54 -0.08
CA LEU A 147 9.87 -17.50 -1.11
C LEU A 147 9.47 -18.77 -0.36
N ALA A 148 8.23 -19.22 -0.58
CA ALA A 148 7.80 -20.53 -0.10
C ALA A 148 8.86 -21.54 -0.53
N LYS A 149 9.35 -22.34 0.42
CA LYS A 149 10.25 -23.46 0.12
C LYS A 149 9.59 -24.29 -0.99
N LEU A 150 10.19 -24.28 -2.17
CA LEU A 150 9.86 -25.19 -3.26
C LEU A 150 10.07 -26.63 -2.80
#